data_AF-A0A959NVI4-F1
#
_entry.id   AF-A0A959NVI4-F1
#
_cell.length_a   1.000
_cell.length_b   1.000
_cell.length_c   1.000
_cell.angle_alpha   90.00
_cell.angle_beta   90.00
_cell.angle_gamma   90.00
#
_symmetry.space_group_name_H-M   'P 1'
#
loop_
_entity.id
_entity.type
_entity.pdbx_description
1 polymer ?
#
loop_
_entity_poly.entity_id
_entity_poly.type
_entity_poly.pdbx_seq_one_letter_code
_entity_poly.pdbx_strand_id
1 'polypeptide(L)'
;MGNYIIGSNDTECFNACSSGSSVNGNNPPTYSNGGSVDITNIVKNNLGKNIYFGVYEGGDGKAYLYTVTLQIWTHTVPLLSITAKNDMNGYSGGNIGVGINISATSRTSPYSFAAYETNNINLQAYDNQSYNSYNWIFNNTEAPLHPSKWEKRINTSASFISNNQSTSYNLLSGDNGVNLIDYLHKICNQNFTNSFVGLSYKGTMKVNGTSYNCPTQDFGVVEQNTISFQPILYQVQNGIGYLFNHWDDSVTTSIRTVNPIAHKTYTAYYVGKADNAYRGLSINSSDPTGTP
;
A
#
# COMPACT_ATOMS: atom_id res chain seq x y z
N MET A 1 -28.19 35.01 14.49
CA MET A 1 -28.72 34.97 13.10
C MET A 1 -27.98 36.03 12.33
N GLY A 2 -27.23 35.69 11.27
CA GLY A 2 -26.46 36.66 10.50
C GLY A 2 -27.06 36.77 9.11
N ASN A 3 -27.59 37.95 8.77
CA ASN A 3 -28.18 38.23 7.46
C ASN A 3 -27.20 39.08 6.64
N TYR A 4 -27.16 38.87 5.31
CA TYR A 4 -26.24 39.56 4.40
C TYR A 4 -27.02 40.36 3.34
N ILE A 5 -26.46 41.49 2.92
CA ILE A 5 -27.06 42.39 1.92
C ILE A 5 -25.95 42.76 0.92
N ILE A 6 -26.26 42.73 -0.37
CA ILE A 6 -25.37 43.21 -1.45
C ILE A 6 -26.15 44.30 -2.18
N GLY A 7 -25.65 45.53 -2.20
CA GLY A 7 -26.30 46.67 -2.87
C GLY A 7 -25.33 47.41 -3.80
N SER A 8 -25.90 48.13 -4.76
CA SER A 8 -25.18 48.96 -5.73
C SER A 8 -25.22 50.44 -5.33
N ASN A 9 -24.14 51.14 -5.68
CA ASN A 9 -23.83 52.57 -5.58
C ASN A 9 -24.91 53.49 -5.00
N ASP A 10 -24.74 53.84 -3.73
CA ASP A 10 -24.45 55.23 -3.35
C ASP A 10 -23.82 55.25 -1.95
N THR A 11 -23.18 56.38 -1.60
CA THR A 11 -22.30 56.62 -0.45
C THR A 11 -22.91 56.45 0.95
N GLU A 12 -24.00 55.71 1.12
CA GLU A 12 -24.65 55.50 2.40
C GLU A 12 -24.52 54.07 2.92
N CYS A 13 -24.09 53.96 4.17
CA CYS A 13 -23.79 52.72 4.86
C CYS A 13 -25.01 51.77 4.91
N PHE A 14 -24.78 50.50 4.60
CA PHE A 14 -25.77 49.43 4.76
C PHE A 14 -26.22 49.30 6.22
N ASN A 15 -27.53 49.21 6.46
CA ASN A 15 -28.09 48.89 7.76
C ASN A 15 -28.46 47.40 7.86
N ALA A 16 -28.22 46.81 9.03
CA ALA A 16 -28.70 45.48 9.38
C ALA A 16 -30.23 45.40 9.25
N CYS A 17 -30.73 44.44 8.47
CA CYS A 17 -32.17 44.24 8.26
C CYS A 17 -32.92 43.69 9.50
N SER A 18 -32.18 43.29 10.54
CA SER A 18 -32.73 42.94 11.86
C SER A 18 -31.67 42.98 12.95
N SER A 19 -32.11 43.03 14.21
CA SER A 19 -31.24 42.87 15.38
C SER A 19 -30.44 41.57 15.28
N GLY A 20 -29.10 41.68 15.31
CA GLY A 20 -28.17 40.56 15.19
C GLY A 20 -27.51 40.36 13.81
N SER A 21 -27.88 41.14 12.79
CA SER A 21 -27.20 41.09 11.48
C SER A 21 -25.94 41.96 11.49
N SER A 22 -24.83 41.48 10.90
CA SER A 22 -23.63 42.29 10.68
C SER A 22 -23.36 42.43 9.18
N VAL A 23 -23.23 43.68 8.73
CA VAL A 23 -22.73 44.00 7.39
C VAL A 23 -21.22 43.75 7.43
N ASN A 24 -20.74 42.78 6.66
CA ASN A 24 -19.31 42.51 6.59
C ASN A 24 -18.71 43.24 5.39
N GLY A 25 -18.14 44.42 5.65
CA GLY A 25 -17.40 45.23 4.70
C GLY A 25 -17.63 46.73 4.91
N ASN A 26 -16.69 47.41 5.57
CA ASN A 26 -16.63 48.89 5.66
C ASN A 26 -16.35 49.57 4.29
N ASN A 27 -16.49 48.82 3.20
CA ASN A 27 -16.46 49.26 1.81
C ASN A 27 -17.19 48.17 1.02
N PRO A 28 -18.53 48.24 0.89
CA PRO A 28 -19.22 47.46 -0.11
C PRO A 28 -18.53 47.71 -1.46
N PRO A 29 -18.21 46.68 -2.27
CA PRO A 29 -17.72 46.90 -3.61
C PRO A 29 -18.70 47.84 -4.33
N THR A 30 -18.26 49.00 -4.77
CA THR A 30 -19.06 49.89 -5.59
C THR A 30 -19.27 49.22 -6.95
N TYR A 31 -20.52 48.91 -7.29
CA TYR A 31 -20.86 48.20 -8.52
C TYR A 31 -21.27 49.17 -9.63
N SER A 32 -20.56 49.10 -10.74
CA SER A 32 -21.08 49.48 -12.05
C SER A 32 -21.77 48.25 -12.69
N ASN A 33 -22.70 48.51 -13.61
CA ASN A 33 -23.50 47.51 -14.33
C ASN A 33 -22.65 46.29 -14.79
N GLY A 34 -22.97 45.08 -14.31
CA GLY A 34 -22.47 43.80 -14.86
C GLY A 34 -21.33 43.08 -14.12
N GLY A 35 -21.00 43.45 -12.88
CA GLY A 35 -19.97 42.75 -12.08
C GLY A 35 -20.43 41.46 -11.40
N SER A 36 -19.54 40.46 -11.29
CA SER A 36 -19.70 39.27 -10.43
C SER A 36 -18.83 39.41 -9.18
N VAL A 37 -19.33 38.96 -8.02
CA VAL A 37 -18.53 38.88 -6.78
C VAL A 37 -18.55 37.47 -6.21
N ASP A 38 -17.35 37.00 -5.90
CA ASP A 38 -17.15 35.76 -5.18
C ASP A 38 -17.46 35.94 -3.69
N ILE A 39 -18.57 35.34 -3.26
CA ILE A 39 -19.02 35.33 -1.87
C ILE A 39 -18.66 34.03 -1.13
N THR A 40 -17.81 33.18 -1.72
CA THR A 40 -17.51 31.82 -1.21
C THR A 40 -17.06 31.82 0.25
N ASN A 41 -16.14 32.72 0.63
CA ASN A 41 -15.65 32.79 2.01
C ASN A 41 -16.71 33.26 3.00
N ILE A 42 -17.61 34.14 2.58
CA ILE A 42 -18.74 34.62 3.40
C ILE A 42 -19.70 33.45 3.68
N VAL A 43 -20.03 32.67 2.65
CA VAL A 43 -20.88 31.48 2.76
C VAL A 43 -20.21 30.42 3.64
N LYS A 44 -18.93 30.11 3.43
CA LYS A 44 -18.18 29.12 4.22
C LYS A 44 -18.16 29.44 5.71
N ASN A 45 -18.00 30.72 6.08
CA ASN A 45 -17.98 31.15 7.47
C ASN A 45 -19.37 31.12 8.15
N ASN A 46 -20.44 30.85 7.39
CA ASN A 46 -21.82 30.82 7.88
C ASN A 46 -22.57 29.53 7.55
N LEU A 47 -21.85 28.43 7.27
CA LEU A 47 -22.44 27.11 7.09
C LEU A 47 -23.34 26.74 8.29
N GLY A 48 -24.51 26.16 7.99
CA GLY A 48 -25.52 25.78 9.00
C GLY A 48 -26.43 26.92 9.47
N LYS A 49 -26.29 28.14 8.92
CA LYS A 49 -27.19 29.28 9.17
C LYS A 49 -28.00 29.60 7.93
N ASN A 50 -29.12 30.29 8.12
CA ASN A 50 -29.82 30.92 7.00
C ASN A 50 -28.96 32.06 6.45
N ILE A 51 -28.79 32.08 5.13
CA ILE A 51 -28.14 33.18 4.40
C ILE A 51 -29.24 33.88 3.62
N TYR A 52 -29.46 35.16 3.92
CA TYR A 52 -30.41 35.99 3.19
C TYR A 52 -29.64 36.83 2.18
N PHE A 53 -30.23 37.00 1.01
CA PHE A 53 -29.76 37.91 -0.01
C PHE A 53 -30.84 38.97 -0.23
N GLY A 54 -30.45 40.22 -0.33
CA GLY A 54 -31.37 41.32 -0.54
C GLY A 54 -30.68 42.46 -1.25
N VAL A 55 -31.48 43.30 -1.90
CA VAL A 55 -31.05 44.54 -2.53
C VAL A 55 -31.66 45.69 -1.74
N TYR A 56 -30.86 46.72 -1.51
CA TYR A 56 -31.24 47.91 -0.77
C TYR A 56 -31.16 49.10 -1.72
N GLU A 57 -32.21 49.93 -1.75
CA GLU A 57 -32.22 51.22 -2.42
C GLU A 57 -31.97 52.30 -1.37
N GLY A 58 -30.83 53.00 -1.47
CA GLY A 58 -30.57 54.20 -0.69
C GLY A 58 -30.76 55.42 -1.57
N GLY A 59 -31.90 56.13 -1.50
CA GLY A 59 -32.08 57.36 -2.28
C GLY A 59 -33.45 58.06 -2.22
N ASP A 60 -33.40 59.32 -1.78
CA ASP A 60 -34.16 60.54 -2.14
C ASP A 60 -35.70 60.60 -2.02
N GLY A 61 -36.41 59.48 -1.89
CA GLY A 61 -37.87 59.47 -1.93
C GLY A 61 -38.46 59.71 -3.33
N LYS A 62 -37.67 59.53 -4.39
CA LYS A 62 -38.14 59.53 -5.79
C LYS A 62 -38.39 58.10 -6.24
N ALA A 63 -39.61 57.82 -6.69
CA ALA A 63 -39.95 56.52 -7.25
C ALA A 63 -39.33 56.37 -8.65
N TYR A 64 -38.32 55.50 -8.76
CA TYR A 64 -37.81 55.02 -10.03
C TYR A 64 -38.27 53.59 -10.27
N LEU A 65 -38.62 53.26 -11.52
CA LEU A 65 -38.92 51.89 -11.93
C LEU A 65 -37.61 51.19 -12.31
N TYR A 66 -37.01 50.48 -11.37
CA TYR A 66 -35.86 49.60 -11.64
C TYR A 66 -36.28 48.13 -11.62
N THR A 67 -35.63 47.30 -12.45
CA THR A 67 -35.67 45.84 -12.32
C THR A 67 -34.36 45.38 -11.74
N VAL A 68 -34.43 44.74 -10.57
CA VAL A 68 -33.27 44.14 -9.91
C VAL A 68 -33.32 42.64 -10.16
N THR A 69 -32.27 42.08 -10.76
CA THR A 69 -32.13 40.63 -10.95
C THR A 69 -30.98 40.12 -10.09
N LEU A 70 -31.29 39.24 -9.15
CA LEU A 70 -30.28 38.49 -8.40
C LEU A 70 -30.13 37.10 -9.03
N GLN A 71 -28.93 36.77 -9.50
CA GLN A 71 -28.58 35.43 -9.94
C GLN A 71 -27.61 34.82 -8.93
N ILE A 72 -27.98 33.67 -8.37
CA ILE A 72 -27.12 32.91 -7.44
C ILE A 72 -26.71 31.64 -8.17
N TRP A 73 -25.40 31.49 -8.39
CA TRP A 73 -24.84 30.24 -8.86
C TRP A 73 -24.33 29.46 -7.66
N THR A 74 -24.90 28.28 -7.43
CA THR A 74 -24.40 27.33 -6.43
C THR A 74 -23.71 26.18 -7.14
N HIS A 75 -22.54 25.80 -6.64
CA HIS A 75 -21.90 24.53 -7.00
C HIS A 75 -22.02 23.59 -5.80
N THR A 76 -22.90 22.60 -5.90
CA THR A 76 -22.95 21.53 -4.90
C THR A 76 -21.81 20.57 -5.17
N VAL A 77 -20.82 20.57 -4.30
CA VAL A 77 -19.75 19.57 -4.37
C VAL A 77 -20.36 18.20 -4.06
N PRO A 78 -20.34 17.23 -4.99
CA PRO A 78 -20.90 15.92 -4.75
C PRO A 78 -20.16 15.22 -3.61
N LEU A 79 -20.93 14.55 -2.75
CA LEU A 79 -20.39 13.61 -1.79
C LEU A 79 -20.14 12.29 -2.51
N LEU A 80 -18.88 11.84 -2.52
CA LEU A 80 -18.42 10.67 -3.25
C LEU A 80 -18.29 9.48 -2.29
N SER A 81 -18.66 8.29 -2.75
CA SER A 81 -18.42 7.03 -2.04
C SER A 81 -17.06 6.45 -2.45
N ILE A 82 -16.16 6.25 -1.50
CA ILE A 82 -14.78 5.82 -1.73
C ILE A 82 -14.51 4.55 -0.92
N THR A 83 -13.68 3.64 -1.45
CA THR A 83 -13.16 2.50 -0.68
C THR A 83 -11.65 2.48 -0.75
N ALA A 84 -10.97 2.40 0.39
CA ALA A 84 -9.54 2.09 0.44
C ALA A 84 -9.36 0.62 0.84
N LYS A 85 -8.49 -0.14 0.16
CA LYS A 85 -8.24 -1.54 0.49
C LYS A 85 -6.83 -2.00 0.13
N ASN A 86 -6.38 -3.03 0.83
CA ASN A 86 -5.22 -3.81 0.43
C ASN A 86 -5.66 -4.87 -0.58
N ASP A 87 -4.81 -5.11 -1.57
CA ASP A 87 -4.84 -6.25 -2.47
C ASP A 87 -3.67 -7.16 -2.11
N MET A 88 -4.01 -8.36 -1.63
CA MET A 88 -3.11 -9.41 -1.21
C MET A 88 -3.25 -10.60 -2.17
N ASN A 89 -2.91 -10.39 -3.45
CA ASN A 89 -3.13 -11.34 -4.56
C ASN A 89 -4.62 -11.72 -4.76
N GLY A 90 -5.48 -10.71 -4.86
CA GLY A 90 -6.93 -10.87 -5.09
C GLY A 90 -7.76 -10.97 -3.80
N TYR A 91 -7.12 -11.04 -2.65
CA TYR A 91 -7.77 -10.96 -1.34
C TYR A 91 -7.65 -9.56 -0.75
N SER A 92 -8.60 -9.19 0.12
CA SER A 92 -8.53 -7.95 0.90
C SER A 92 -8.60 -8.28 2.39
N GLY A 93 -7.68 -7.70 3.17
CA GLY A 93 -7.62 -7.90 4.61
C GLY A 93 -6.63 -6.96 5.29
N GLY A 94 -6.45 -7.19 6.60
CA GLY A 94 -5.51 -6.47 7.45
C GLY A 94 -5.88 -5.00 7.65
N ASN A 95 -4.88 -4.12 7.70
CA ASN A 95 -5.06 -2.70 8.02
C ASN A 95 -4.62 -1.80 6.87
N ILE A 96 -5.28 -0.67 6.72
CA ILE A 96 -4.97 0.38 5.76
C ILE A 96 -5.14 1.74 6.41
N GLY A 97 -4.25 2.69 6.12
CA GLY A 97 -4.32 4.02 6.67
C GLY A 97 -5.13 4.96 5.77
N VAL A 98 -6.12 5.64 6.35
CA VAL A 98 -6.96 6.62 5.66
C VAL A 98 -7.13 7.88 6.51
N GLY A 99 -6.98 9.05 5.89
CA GLY A 99 -7.26 10.36 6.48
C GLY A 99 -7.79 11.35 5.44
N ILE A 100 -8.83 12.11 5.77
CA ILE A 100 -9.45 13.10 4.87
C ILE A 100 -9.00 14.49 5.31
N ASN A 101 -8.14 15.14 4.52
CA ASN A 101 -7.47 16.42 4.86
C ASN A 101 -6.67 16.40 6.17
N ILE A 102 -6.38 15.21 6.69
CA ILE A 102 -5.62 14.94 7.91
C ILE A 102 -4.69 13.74 7.67
N SER A 103 -3.70 13.54 8.53
CA SER A 103 -2.83 12.37 8.47
C SER A 103 -3.61 11.06 8.50
N ALA A 104 -3.11 10.05 7.78
CA ALA A 104 -3.73 8.74 7.69
C ALA A 104 -3.80 8.05 9.07
N THR A 105 -4.95 7.44 9.36
CA THR A 105 -5.17 6.64 10.58
C THR A 105 -5.51 5.21 10.21
N SER A 106 -5.05 4.24 11.00
CA SER A 106 -5.25 2.82 10.72
C SER A 106 -6.74 2.42 10.77
N ARG A 107 -7.19 1.70 9.75
CA ARG A 107 -8.54 1.16 9.57
C ARG A 107 -8.45 -0.29 9.12
N THR A 108 -9.46 -1.09 9.41
CA THR A 108 -9.58 -2.44 8.83
C THR A 108 -9.82 -2.32 7.33
N SER A 109 -9.04 -3.05 6.54
CA SER A 109 -9.18 -3.14 5.09
C SER A 109 -10.13 -4.29 4.72
N PRO A 110 -11.11 -4.07 3.82
CA PRO A 110 -11.42 -2.81 3.13
C PRO A 110 -12.12 -1.78 4.03
N TYR A 111 -11.86 -0.49 3.82
CA TYR A 111 -12.49 0.62 4.52
C TYR A 111 -13.24 1.54 3.55
N SER A 112 -14.57 1.56 3.65
CA SER A 112 -15.43 2.46 2.88
C SER A 112 -15.71 3.75 3.65
N PHE A 113 -15.68 4.89 2.96
CA PHE A 113 -15.93 6.21 3.53
C PHE A 113 -16.51 7.17 2.49
N ALA A 114 -17.03 8.30 2.96
CA ALA A 114 -17.53 9.37 2.10
C ALA A 114 -16.64 10.61 2.19
N ALA A 115 -16.43 11.28 1.07
CA ALA A 115 -15.61 12.50 0.98
C ALA A 115 -16.08 13.39 -0.18
N TYR A 116 -15.79 14.68 -0.10
CA TYR A 116 -16.13 15.64 -1.15
C TYR A 116 -15.06 15.65 -2.24
N GLU A 117 -15.44 15.98 -3.48
CA GLU A 117 -14.51 16.03 -4.64
C GLU A 117 -13.32 16.99 -4.44
N THR A 118 -13.36 17.88 -3.45
CA THR A 118 -12.27 18.82 -3.13
C THR A 118 -11.35 18.31 -2.03
N ASN A 119 -11.61 17.13 -1.47
CA ASN A 119 -10.82 16.58 -0.37
C ASN A 119 -9.56 15.89 -0.87
N ASN A 120 -8.48 16.08 -0.11
CA ASN A 120 -7.26 15.31 -0.25
C ASN A 120 -7.31 14.09 0.69
N ILE A 121 -7.16 12.90 0.13
CA ILE A 121 -7.15 11.64 0.86
C ILE A 121 -5.70 11.24 1.10
N ASN A 122 -5.27 11.26 2.36
CA ASN A 122 -3.97 10.75 2.77
C ASN A 122 -4.08 9.24 3.03
N LEU A 123 -3.17 8.48 2.43
CA LEU A 123 -3.12 7.03 2.41
C LEU A 123 -1.82 6.54 3.04
N GLN A 124 -1.88 5.42 3.77
CA GLN A 124 -0.72 4.76 4.36
C GLN A 124 -0.87 3.25 4.24
N ALA A 125 0.15 2.60 3.69
CA ALA A 125 0.28 1.16 3.69
C ALA A 125 0.95 0.72 4.98
N TYR A 126 0.61 -0.46 5.47
CA TYR A 126 1.25 -1.02 6.67
C TYR A 126 1.95 -2.33 6.32
N ASP A 127 3.16 -2.49 6.85
CA ASP A 127 3.90 -3.75 6.76
C ASP A 127 3.41 -4.78 7.78
N ASN A 128 3.96 -5.99 7.64
CA ASN A 128 3.83 -7.09 8.58
C ASN A 128 2.38 -7.52 8.86
N GLN A 129 1.55 -7.51 7.82
CA GLN A 129 0.17 -7.95 7.93
C GLN A 129 0.10 -9.46 7.74
N SER A 130 -0.30 -10.19 8.78
CA SER A 130 -0.46 -11.65 8.70
C SER A 130 -1.82 -12.01 8.09
N TYR A 131 -1.80 -12.67 6.93
CA TYR A 131 -3.02 -13.13 6.26
C TYR A 131 -2.76 -14.39 5.43
N ASN A 132 -3.65 -15.39 5.56
CA ASN A 132 -3.58 -16.67 4.86
C ASN A 132 -2.22 -17.38 4.97
N SER A 133 -1.64 -17.41 6.18
CA SER A 133 -0.32 -17.98 6.51
C SER A 133 0.89 -17.25 5.94
N TYR A 134 0.72 -16.11 5.27
CA TYR A 134 1.82 -15.27 4.81
C TYR A 134 1.93 -13.98 5.63
N ASN A 135 3.15 -13.45 5.71
CA ASN A 135 3.38 -12.08 6.11
C ASN A 135 3.39 -11.18 4.87
N TRP A 136 2.56 -10.13 4.86
CA TRP A 136 2.43 -9.20 3.75
C TRP A 136 3.09 -7.87 4.10
N ILE A 137 3.82 -7.30 3.14
CA ILE A 137 4.57 -6.05 3.29
C ILE A 137 4.28 -5.11 2.14
N PHE A 138 4.48 -3.82 2.37
CA PHE A 138 4.60 -2.82 1.33
C PHE A 138 6.05 -2.81 0.85
N ASN A 139 6.34 -3.56 -0.21
CA ASN A 139 7.68 -3.73 -0.73
C ASN A 139 8.18 -2.44 -1.41
N ASN A 140 8.92 -1.61 -0.68
CA ASN A 140 9.48 -0.36 -1.20
C ASN A 140 11.01 -0.40 -1.29
N THR A 141 11.66 -1.26 -0.50
CA THR A 141 13.12 -1.30 -0.37
C THR A 141 13.69 -2.71 -0.36
N GLU A 142 12.87 -3.71 0.00
CA GLU A 142 13.26 -5.09 0.19
C GLU A 142 13.59 -5.77 -1.15
N ALA A 143 12.89 -5.37 -2.22
CA ALA A 143 12.86 -6.11 -3.46
C ALA A 143 12.56 -5.18 -4.68
N PRO A 144 13.58 -4.65 -5.35
CA PRO A 144 13.41 -3.53 -6.30
C PRO A 144 12.70 -3.89 -7.60
N LEU A 145 12.59 -5.18 -7.94
CA LEU A 145 11.98 -5.61 -9.20
C LEU A 145 10.44 -5.58 -9.18
N HIS A 146 9.85 -5.69 -7.99
CA HIS A 146 8.40 -5.82 -7.83
C HIS A 146 7.91 -4.91 -6.70
N PRO A 147 8.06 -3.58 -6.81
CA PRO A 147 7.66 -2.67 -5.75
C PRO A 147 6.13 -2.69 -5.57
N SER A 148 5.71 -2.58 -4.31
CA SER A 148 4.33 -2.27 -3.96
C SER A 148 3.93 -0.92 -4.54
N LYS A 149 2.63 -0.77 -4.80
CA LYS A 149 2.08 0.42 -5.44
C LYS A 149 0.67 0.72 -4.96
N TRP A 150 0.32 1.98 -5.08
CA TRP A 150 -1.03 2.49 -4.98
C TRP A 150 -1.62 2.66 -6.36
N GLU A 151 -2.85 2.17 -6.55
CA GLU A 151 -3.66 2.42 -7.74
C GLU A 151 -5.04 2.93 -7.36
N LYS A 152 -5.57 3.80 -8.19
CA LYS A 152 -7.00 4.11 -8.24
C LYS A 152 -7.65 3.18 -9.25
N ARG A 153 -8.79 2.59 -8.88
CA ARG A 153 -9.60 1.75 -9.78
C ARG A 153 -11.07 2.17 -9.76
N ILE A 154 -11.61 2.47 -10.92
CA ILE A 154 -13.04 2.71 -11.15
C ILE A 154 -13.49 1.69 -12.20
N ASN A 155 -14.42 0.81 -11.84
CA ASN A 155 -14.79 -0.32 -12.67
C ASN A 155 -13.56 -1.14 -13.08
N THR A 156 -13.29 -1.28 -14.38
CA THR A 156 -12.13 -1.99 -14.94
C THR A 156 -10.93 -1.08 -15.21
N SER A 157 -11.09 0.24 -15.09
CA SER A 157 -10.03 1.21 -15.36
C SER A 157 -9.14 1.38 -14.12
N ALA A 158 -7.84 1.17 -14.29
CA ALA A 158 -6.83 1.39 -13.26
C ALA A 158 -5.89 2.53 -13.64
N SER A 159 -5.53 3.36 -12.66
CA SER A 159 -4.55 4.43 -12.80
C SER A 159 -3.58 4.40 -11.62
N PHE A 160 -2.29 4.48 -11.93
CA PHE A 160 -1.23 4.58 -10.93
C PHE A 160 -1.37 5.85 -10.06
N ILE A 161 -1.07 5.73 -8.77
CA ILE A 161 -0.98 6.86 -7.82
C ILE A 161 0.46 7.05 -7.36
N SER A 162 1.09 6.02 -6.78
CA SER A 162 2.39 6.15 -6.11
C SER A 162 3.05 4.79 -5.84
N ASN A 163 4.38 4.76 -5.74
CA ASN A 163 5.16 3.62 -5.19
C ASN A 163 5.61 3.88 -3.73
N ASN A 164 5.20 4.99 -3.12
CA ASN A 164 5.54 5.33 -1.75
C ASN A 164 4.54 4.70 -0.77
N GLN A 165 5.05 4.23 0.36
CA GLN A 165 4.24 3.62 1.43
C GLN A 165 3.17 4.58 1.96
N SER A 166 3.53 5.85 2.10
CA SER A 166 2.61 6.95 2.37
C SER A 166 2.38 7.76 1.09
N THR A 167 1.13 8.07 0.77
CA THR A 167 0.80 8.91 -0.38
C THR A 167 -0.46 9.72 -0.13
N SER A 168 -0.83 10.58 -1.08
CA SER A 168 -2.06 11.34 -1.04
C SER A 168 -2.71 11.40 -2.42
N TYR A 169 -4.03 11.53 -2.45
CA TYR A 169 -4.83 11.55 -3.67
C TYR A 169 -5.93 12.61 -3.55
N ASN A 170 -5.91 13.59 -4.45
CA ASN A 170 -6.97 14.58 -4.56
C ASN A 170 -8.14 13.96 -5.32
N LEU A 171 -9.32 13.92 -4.69
CA LEU A 171 -10.52 13.42 -5.33
C LEU A 171 -10.91 14.27 -6.55
N LEU A 172 -11.64 13.66 -7.47
CA LEU A 172 -12.19 14.30 -8.66
C LEU A 172 -13.70 14.02 -8.75
N SER A 173 -14.42 14.84 -9.50
CA SER A 173 -15.89 14.72 -9.68
C SER A 173 -16.33 13.34 -10.21
N GLY A 174 -15.46 12.64 -10.95
CA GLY A 174 -15.69 11.31 -11.49
C GLY A 174 -15.35 10.15 -10.56
N ASP A 175 -14.90 10.39 -9.32
CA ASP A 175 -14.38 9.36 -8.41
C ASP A 175 -15.44 8.69 -7.55
N ASN A 176 -16.73 8.91 -7.81
CA ASN A 176 -17.78 8.21 -7.09
C ASN A 176 -17.71 6.70 -7.34
N GLY A 177 -17.53 5.92 -6.27
CA GLY A 177 -17.34 4.47 -6.32
C GLY A 177 -15.89 4.02 -6.54
N VAL A 178 -14.91 4.92 -6.46
CA VAL A 178 -13.50 4.56 -6.66
C VAL A 178 -12.96 3.65 -5.55
N ASN A 179 -12.08 2.73 -5.95
CA ASN A 179 -11.23 1.96 -5.05
C ASN A 179 -9.81 2.53 -5.06
N LEU A 180 -9.28 2.89 -3.90
CA LEU A 180 -7.88 3.23 -3.66
C LEU A 180 -7.20 1.97 -3.13
N ILE A 181 -6.39 1.34 -3.96
CA ILE A 181 -5.87 -0.02 -3.76
C ILE A 181 -4.38 0.06 -3.48
N ASP A 182 -3.96 -0.51 -2.37
CA ASP A 182 -2.56 -0.82 -2.07
C ASP A 182 -2.26 -2.27 -2.46
N TYR A 183 -1.23 -2.50 -3.28
CA TYR A 183 -0.77 -3.85 -3.62
C TYR A 183 0.37 -4.27 -2.71
N LEU A 184 0.05 -5.12 -1.74
CA LEU A 184 1.03 -5.69 -0.85
C LEU A 184 1.65 -6.94 -1.48
N HIS A 185 2.89 -7.23 -1.07
CA HIS A 185 3.61 -8.43 -1.48
C HIS A 185 3.82 -9.37 -0.31
N LYS A 186 3.64 -10.67 -0.54
CA LYS A 186 3.86 -11.67 0.49
C LYS A 186 5.32 -12.08 0.60
N ILE A 187 5.75 -12.38 1.83
CA ILE A 187 7.04 -12.99 2.13
C ILE A 187 6.90 -14.52 2.04
N CYS A 188 7.62 -15.10 1.09
CA CYS A 188 7.69 -16.54 0.85
C CYS A 188 8.91 -17.14 1.57
N ASN A 189 8.70 -17.74 2.74
CA ASN A 189 9.73 -18.52 3.45
C ASN A 189 10.22 -19.71 2.60
N GLN A 190 11.50 -19.69 2.27
CA GLN A 190 12.19 -20.78 1.58
C GLN A 190 13.04 -21.56 2.59
N ASN A 191 12.88 -22.88 2.57
CA ASN A 191 13.63 -23.81 3.41
C ASN A 191 14.51 -24.68 2.54
N PHE A 192 15.63 -25.12 3.11
CA PHE A 192 16.58 -25.91 2.37
C PHE A 192 17.15 -27.03 3.24
N THR A 193 17.23 -28.22 2.67
CA THR A 193 17.69 -29.43 3.37
C THR A 193 18.62 -30.26 2.49
N ASN A 194 19.47 -31.08 3.13
CA ASN A 194 20.25 -32.10 2.44
C ASN A 194 19.76 -33.48 2.87
N SER A 195 19.51 -34.37 1.91
CA SER A 195 19.20 -35.77 2.15
C SER A 195 20.41 -36.64 1.79
N PHE A 196 21.00 -37.29 2.80
CA PHE A 196 22.05 -38.28 2.62
C PHE A 196 21.44 -39.66 2.81
N VAL A 197 21.70 -40.59 1.89
CA VAL A 197 21.16 -41.97 1.97
C VAL A 197 21.50 -42.59 3.33
N GLY A 198 20.47 -42.98 4.08
CA GLY A 198 20.62 -43.63 5.39
C GLY A 198 20.91 -42.70 6.58
N LEU A 199 20.91 -41.37 6.39
CA LEU A 199 21.08 -40.38 7.47
C LEU A 199 19.94 -39.36 7.48
N SER A 200 19.76 -38.68 8.62
CA SER A 200 18.84 -37.55 8.75
C SER A 200 19.32 -36.31 7.98
N TYR A 201 18.46 -35.29 7.84
CA TYR A 201 18.82 -34.00 7.25
C TYR A 201 19.94 -33.30 8.05
N LYS A 202 21.13 -33.19 7.47
CA LYS A 202 22.34 -32.59 8.09
C LYS A 202 23.21 -31.86 7.05
N GLY A 203 24.45 -31.52 7.39
CA GLY A 203 25.42 -30.94 6.46
C GLY A 203 25.23 -29.44 6.27
N THR A 204 25.91 -28.89 5.27
CA THR A 204 25.89 -27.45 4.97
C THR A 204 25.45 -27.18 3.53
N MET A 205 25.05 -25.94 3.27
CA MET A 205 24.80 -25.42 1.94
C MET A 205 25.00 -23.92 1.89
N LYS A 206 25.12 -23.35 0.69
CA LYS A 206 25.20 -21.91 0.47
C LYS A 206 23.84 -21.35 0.07
N VAL A 207 23.43 -20.25 0.69
CA VAL A 207 22.26 -19.44 0.32
C VAL A 207 22.75 -18.01 0.12
N ASN A 208 22.51 -17.44 -1.07
CA ASN A 208 23.07 -16.16 -1.51
C ASN A 208 24.59 -16.04 -1.28
N GLY A 209 25.32 -17.15 -1.48
CA GLY A 209 26.78 -17.22 -1.29
C GLY A 209 27.27 -17.54 0.13
N THR A 210 26.42 -17.40 1.15
CA THR A 210 26.76 -17.63 2.56
C THR A 210 26.44 -19.06 2.98
N SER A 211 27.33 -19.72 3.72
CA SER A 211 27.13 -21.10 4.19
C SER A 211 26.25 -21.19 5.44
N TYR A 212 25.29 -22.12 5.44
CA TYR A 212 24.36 -22.42 6.53
C TYR A 212 24.31 -23.93 6.81
N ASN A 213 24.03 -24.30 8.06
CA ASN A 213 23.73 -25.67 8.44
C ASN A 213 22.32 -26.06 7.98
N CYS A 214 22.16 -27.31 7.54
CA CYS A 214 20.88 -27.87 7.13
C CYS A 214 20.27 -28.78 8.22
N PRO A 215 18.93 -28.82 8.37
CA PRO A 215 17.95 -28.01 7.64
C PRO A 215 18.05 -26.53 8.03
N THR A 216 17.92 -25.64 7.05
CA THR A 216 17.86 -24.20 7.31
C THR A 216 16.48 -23.82 7.85
N GLN A 217 16.38 -22.72 8.59
CA GLN A 217 15.08 -22.17 9.02
C GLN A 217 14.76 -20.87 8.28
N ASP A 218 13.69 -20.91 7.49
CA ASP A 218 12.89 -19.83 6.90
C ASP A 218 13.68 -18.63 6.36
N PHE A 219 14.20 -18.74 5.13
CA PHE A 219 14.63 -17.58 4.37
C PHE A 219 13.41 -16.85 3.80
N GLY A 220 12.99 -15.76 4.45
CA GLY A 220 11.93 -14.90 3.93
C GLY A 220 12.37 -14.18 2.65
N VAL A 221 11.68 -14.45 1.54
CA VAL A 221 11.93 -13.79 0.24
C VAL A 221 10.63 -13.15 -0.22
N VAL A 222 10.64 -11.86 -0.57
CA VAL A 222 9.48 -11.21 -1.17
C VAL A 222 9.13 -11.94 -2.47
N GLU A 223 7.85 -12.24 -2.69
CA GLU A 223 7.43 -12.99 -3.86
C GLU A 223 7.99 -12.43 -5.17
N GLN A 224 8.24 -13.32 -6.13
CA GLN A 224 8.85 -13.04 -7.43
C GLN A 224 10.29 -12.49 -7.39
N ASN A 225 10.87 -12.25 -6.21
CA ASN A 225 12.27 -11.85 -6.10
C ASN A 225 13.21 -13.05 -6.08
N THR A 226 14.44 -12.80 -6.48
CA THR A 226 15.40 -13.86 -6.71
C THR A 226 16.08 -14.31 -5.41
N ILE A 227 16.17 -15.62 -5.20
CA ILE A 227 17.05 -16.24 -4.22
C ILE A 227 17.91 -17.31 -4.91
N SER A 228 19.21 -17.34 -4.58
CA SER A 228 20.13 -18.34 -5.10
C SER A 228 20.63 -19.25 -3.98
N PHE A 229 20.76 -20.53 -4.28
CA PHE A 229 21.21 -21.53 -3.33
C PHE A 229 21.97 -22.66 -4.01
N GLN A 230 22.92 -23.26 -3.28
CA GLN A 230 23.85 -24.25 -3.80
C GLN A 230 24.23 -25.25 -2.69
N PRO A 231 24.15 -26.56 -2.90
CA PRO A 231 24.66 -27.56 -1.98
C PRO A 231 26.20 -27.54 -2.01
N ILE A 232 26.83 -27.89 -0.90
CA ILE A 232 28.27 -28.20 -0.97
C ILE A 232 28.41 -29.50 -1.77
N LEU A 233 29.11 -29.44 -2.90
CA LEU A 233 29.16 -30.55 -3.87
C LEU A 233 29.62 -31.87 -3.25
N TYR A 234 30.59 -31.81 -2.33
CA TYR A 234 31.13 -32.97 -1.63
C TYR A 234 31.14 -32.72 -0.12
N GLN A 235 30.54 -33.62 0.65
CA GLN A 235 30.50 -33.53 2.12
C GLN A 235 30.85 -34.88 2.73
N VAL A 236 31.61 -34.90 3.82
CA VAL A 236 31.90 -36.12 4.58
C VAL A 236 31.01 -36.16 5.81
N GLN A 237 30.25 -37.24 5.97
CA GLN A 237 29.39 -37.48 7.14
C GLN A 237 29.63 -38.89 7.65
N ASN A 238 29.97 -39.04 8.94
CA ASN A 238 30.28 -40.33 9.58
C ASN A 238 31.31 -41.20 8.81
N GLY A 239 32.30 -40.55 8.18
CA GLY A 239 33.35 -41.24 7.40
C GLY A 239 32.88 -41.82 6.06
N ILE A 240 31.73 -41.34 5.54
CA ILE A 240 31.24 -41.61 4.19
C ILE A 240 31.27 -40.29 3.42
N GLY A 241 31.84 -40.31 2.22
CA GLY A 241 31.89 -39.18 1.30
C GLY A 241 30.61 -39.14 0.47
N TYR A 242 29.91 -38.01 0.49
CA TYR A 242 28.65 -37.80 -0.19
C TYR A 242 28.82 -36.77 -1.30
N LEU A 243 28.51 -37.17 -2.53
CA LEU A 243 28.50 -36.28 -3.69
C LEU A 243 27.06 -35.87 -4.01
N PHE A 244 26.83 -34.58 -4.22
CA PHE A 244 25.55 -34.06 -4.70
C PHE A 244 25.15 -34.77 -6.00
N ASN A 245 23.88 -35.15 -6.11
CA ASN A 245 23.35 -35.87 -7.25
C ASN A 245 22.26 -35.07 -7.97
N HIS A 246 21.20 -34.68 -7.26
CA HIS A 246 20.09 -33.90 -7.80
C HIS A 246 19.32 -33.18 -6.70
N TRP A 247 18.47 -32.25 -7.09
CA TRP A 247 17.43 -31.64 -6.24
C TRP A 247 16.14 -32.46 -6.25
N ASP A 248 15.21 -32.17 -5.35
CA ASP A 248 13.89 -32.81 -5.25
C ASP A 248 13.02 -32.75 -6.51
N ASP A 249 13.33 -31.86 -7.43
CA ASP A 249 12.71 -31.73 -8.75
C ASP A 249 13.56 -32.34 -9.89
N SER A 250 14.49 -33.25 -9.55
CA SER A 250 15.37 -33.97 -10.49
C SER A 250 16.41 -33.11 -11.22
N VAL A 251 16.55 -31.82 -10.89
CA VAL A 251 17.59 -30.98 -11.47
C VAL A 251 18.98 -31.39 -10.96
N THR A 252 19.92 -31.65 -11.87
CA THR A 252 21.29 -32.08 -11.54
C THR A 252 22.29 -30.93 -11.46
N THR A 253 21.91 -29.71 -11.86
CA THR A 253 22.74 -28.52 -11.65
C THR A 253 22.74 -28.14 -10.18
N SER A 254 23.93 -28.01 -9.59
CA SER A 254 24.08 -27.74 -8.16
C SER A 254 23.62 -26.34 -7.77
N ILE A 255 23.93 -25.32 -8.57
CA ILE A 255 23.46 -23.95 -8.30
C ILE A 255 22.04 -23.79 -8.81
N ARG A 256 21.18 -23.23 -7.97
CA ARG A 256 19.79 -22.88 -8.28
C ARG A 256 19.56 -21.40 -8.05
N THR A 257 18.67 -20.86 -8.87
CA THR A 257 18.16 -19.50 -8.75
C THR A 257 16.66 -19.58 -9.03
N VAL A 258 15.84 -19.09 -8.11
CA VAL A 258 14.37 -19.17 -8.20
C VAL A 258 13.73 -17.85 -7.82
N ASN A 259 12.50 -17.63 -8.29
CA ASN A 259 11.63 -16.51 -7.97
C ASN A 259 10.40 -17.05 -7.24
N PRO A 260 10.42 -17.14 -5.88
CA PRO A 260 9.37 -17.83 -5.14
C PRO A 260 8.00 -17.17 -5.32
N ILE A 261 6.96 -18.00 -5.44
CA ILE A 261 5.54 -17.58 -5.42
C ILE A 261 4.77 -18.17 -4.23
N ALA A 262 5.43 -18.98 -3.42
CA ALA A 262 4.88 -19.66 -2.24
C ALA A 262 6.00 -20.10 -1.30
N HIS A 263 5.63 -20.48 -0.07
CA HIS A 263 6.53 -21.22 0.81
C HIS A 263 6.96 -22.54 0.15
N LYS A 264 8.26 -22.85 0.18
CA LYS A 264 8.78 -24.10 -0.39
C LYS A 264 10.03 -24.58 0.34
N THR A 265 10.14 -25.90 0.48
CA THR A 265 11.37 -26.56 0.90
C THR A 265 12.04 -27.19 -0.31
N TYR A 266 13.34 -26.94 -0.51
CA TYR A 266 14.17 -27.62 -1.50
C TYR A 266 15.07 -28.64 -0.83
N THR A 267 15.21 -29.81 -1.42
CA THR A 267 16.04 -30.90 -0.86
C THR A 267 17.11 -31.31 -1.84
N ALA A 268 18.37 -31.16 -1.46
CA ALA A 268 19.51 -31.68 -2.22
C ALA A 268 19.75 -33.15 -1.84
N TYR A 269 19.71 -34.04 -2.81
CA TYR A 269 19.99 -35.46 -2.64
C TYR A 269 21.45 -35.78 -2.96
N TYR A 270 22.05 -36.60 -2.09
CA TYR A 270 23.44 -37.01 -2.21
C TYR A 270 23.57 -38.52 -2.33
N VAL A 271 24.57 -38.96 -3.07
CA VAL A 271 24.97 -40.37 -3.16
C VAL A 271 26.26 -40.59 -2.39
N GLY A 272 26.22 -41.52 -1.44
CA GLY A 272 27.36 -41.87 -0.60
C GLY A 272 28.29 -42.87 -1.27
N LYS A 273 29.59 -42.67 -1.08
CA LYS A 273 30.64 -43.66 -1.31
C LYS A 273 31.53 -43.70 -0.09
N ALA A 274 32.07 -44.87 0.25
CA ALA A 274 33.04 -44.97 1.32
C ALA A 274 34.20 -44.01 1.05
N ASP A 275 34.50 -43.11 2.00
CA ASP A 275 35.65 -42.22 1.88
C ASP A 275 36.89 -43.02 2.29
N ASN A 276 37.62 -43.50 1.29
CA ASN A 276 38.77 -44.38 1.48
C ASN A 276 40.04 -43.63 1.89
N ALA A 277 40.01 -42.30 2.02
CA ALA A 277 41.18 -41.52 2.42
C ALA A 277 41.73 -41.88 3.82
N TYR A 278 40.90 -42.49 4.68
CA TYR A 278 41.28 -42.84 6.07
C TYR A 278 40.87 -44.24 6.53
N ARG A 279 40.40 -45.12 5.63
CA ARG A 279 40.11 -46.52 5.98
C ARG A 279 41.15 -47.43 5.34
N GLY A 280 42.31 -47.53 6.00
CA GLY A 280 43.06 -48.77 5.96
C GLY A 280 42.14 -49.85 6.50
N LEU A 281 41.53 -50.64 5.60
CA LEU A 281 41.05 -51.97 5.94
C LEU A 281 42.28 -52.75 6.40
N SER A 282 42.65 -52.62 7.68
CA SER A 282 43.53 -53.60 8.31
C SER A 282 42.68 -54.84 8.45
N ILE A 283 42.76 -55.72 7.45
CA ILE A 283 42.50 -57.13 7.70
C ILE A 283 43.53 -57.47 8.78
N ASN A 284 43.08 -57.71 10.01
CA ASN A 284 43.96 -58.29 11.02
C ASN A 284 44.40 -59.63 10.43
N SER A 285 45.60 -59.66 9.85
CA SER A 285 46.24 -60.87 9.35
C SER A 285 46.71 -61.78 10.49
N SER A 286 46.24 -61.55 11.72
CA SER A 286 46.50 -62.38 12.89
C SER A 286 45.36 -63.38 13.11
N ASP A 287 45.10 -64.21 12.10
CA ASP A 287 45.04 -65.65 12.33
C ASP A 287 45.64 -66.39 11.13
N PRO A 288 46.97 -66.58 11.10
CA PRO A 288 47.63 -67.41 10.10
C PRO A 288 47.59 -68.90 10.46
N THR A 289 46.94 -69.33 11.54
CA THR A 289 47.01 -70.73 12.00
C THR A 289 45.70 -71.21 12.60
N GLY A 290 44.65 -71.20 11.79
CA GLY A 290 43.69 -72.30 11.83
C GLY A 290 44.41 -73.59 11.45
N THR A 291 44.94 -74.30 12.46
CA THR A 291 45.47 -75.66 12.34
C THR A 291 45.02 -76.45 13.57
N PRO A 292 44.60 -77.70 13.42
CA PRO A 292 43.61 -78.28 12.51
C PRO A 292 42.26 -78.57 13.20
#